data_AF-A0A2W2C5T4-F1
#
_entry.id   AF-A0A2W2C5T4-F1
#
_cell.length_a   1.000
_cell.length_b   1.000
_cell.length_c   1.000
_cell.angle_alpha   90.00
_cell.angle_beta   90.00
_cell.angle_gamma   90.00
#
_symmetry.space_group_name_H-M   'P 1'
#
loop_
_entity.id
_entity.type
_entity.pdbx_description
1 polymer ?
#
loop_
_entity_poly.entity_id
_entity_poly.type
_entity_poly.pdbx_seq_one_letter_code
_entity_poly.pdbx_strand_id
1 'polypeptide(L)'
;MTRTTADTIDRFNRAFADHDPEALTGLIGADCVMEAIQPAPDGTRTEGRDECLAFWRALASDRGTLFEPEDVSIDGERATIRWRYHFGDGPGDSVRGVTLVRVRDGLIVEALAYSKTGDVPLAAETGGPGGVDGAAAGGAAGVRTTREVLDRYNEAFRLHEPGLLTDLIADDCVIEDSGPAPDGVNRVGGAACLARWSELAGDPALTFTPEPADVHGDLAVQPWGLRWGDGEQDRVRGVNLLRIRGGRIVEARGYVKA
;
A
#
# COMPACT_ATOMS: atom_id res chain seq x y z
N MET A 1 -4.64 -30.64 11.68
CA MET A 1 -3.54 -29.71 11.37
C MET A 1 -4.19 -28.44 10.86
N THR A 2 -3.89 -27.30 11.46
CA THR A 2 -4.50 -26.02 11.09
C THR A 2 -3.97 -25.55 9.74
N ARG A 3 -4.80 -24.84 8.96
CA ARG A 3 -4.43 -24.31 7.64
C ARG A 3 -3.28 -23.30 7.77
N THR A 4 -2.32 -23.31 6.83
CA THR A 4 -1.25 -22.30 6.78
C THR A 4 -1.77 -20.99 6.17
N THR A 5 -1.12 -19.86 6.45
CA THR A 5 -1.42 -18.58 5.81
C THR A 5 -1.45 -18.69 4.29
N ALA A 6 -0.49 -19.40 3.69
CA ALA A 6 -0.46 -19.66 2.25
C ALA A 6 -1.69 -20.41 1.73
N ASP A 7 -2.11 -21.51 2.36
CA ASP A 7 -3.31 -22.23 1.92
C ASP A 7 -4.58 -21.40 2.17
N THR A 8 -4.63 -20.58 3.23
CA THR A 8 -5.78 -19.68 3.48
C THR A 8 -5.92 -18.63 2.39
N ILE A 9 -4.82 -17.96 2.04
CA ILE A 9 -4.81 -16.87 1.06
C ILE A 9 -5.02 -17.38 -0.36
N ASP A 10 -4.43 -18.52 -0.72
CA ASP A 10 -4.67 -19.15 -2.03
C ASP A 10 -6.15 -19.52 -2.23
N ARG A 11 -6.80 -20.13 -1.23
CA ARG A 11 -8.25 -20.41 -1.29
C ARG A 11 -9.09 -19.14 -1.32
N PHE A 12 -8.71 -18.14 -0.53
CA PHE A 12 -9.39 -16.85 -0.51
C PHE A 12 -9.36 -16.20 -1.90
N ASN A 13 -8.19 -16.14 -2.55
CA ASN A 13 -8.07 -15.56 -3.89
C ASN A 13 -8.85 -16.36 -4.94
N ARG A 14 -8.83 -17.70 -4.89
CA ARG A 14 -9.61 -18.54 -5.82
C ARG A 14 -11.11 -18.31 -5.70
N ALA A 15 -11.63 -18.04 -4.50
CA ALA A 15 -13.05 -17.76 -4.32
C ALA A 15 -13.53 -16.57 -5.18
N PHE A 16 -12.69 -15.54 -5.36
CA PHE A 16 -13.02 -14.41 -6.25
C PHE A 16 -12.78 -14.75 -7.72
N ALA A 17 -11.66 -15.41 -8.05
CA ALA A 17 -11.34 -15.77 -9.43
C ALA A 17 -12.36 -16.74 -10.05
N ASP A 18 -12.89 -17.67 -9.25
CA ASP A 18 -13.83 -18.69 -9.68
C ASP A 18 -15.31 -18.29 -9.48
N HIS A 19 -15.55 -17.13 -8.87
CA HIS A 19 -16.87 -16.68 -8.40
C HIS A 19 -17.57 -17.72 -7.50
N ASP A 20 -16.85 -18.26 -6.52
CA ASP A 20 -17.32 -19.24 -5.55
C ASP A 20 -17.43 -18.62 -4.15
N PRO A 21 -18.56 -17.99 -3.81
CA PRO A 21 -18.78 -17.41 -2.48
C PRO A 21 -18.82 -18.46 -1.35
N GLU A 22 -19.11 -19.73 -1.65
CA GLU A 22 -19.16 -20.77 -0.64
C GLU A 22 -17.75 -21.24 -0.24
N ALA A 23 -16.75 -21.09 -1.11
CA ALA A 23 -15.34 -21.35 -0.79
C ALA A 23 -14.78 -20.44 0.32
N LEU A 24 -15.42 -19.28 0.58
CA LEU A 24 -15.07 -18.37 1.68
C LEU A 24 -15.50 -18.93 3.05
N THR A 25 -16.41 -19.90 3.07
CA THR A 25 -16.92 -20.50 4.31
C THR A 25 -15.80 -21.19 5.07
N GLY A 26 -15.62 -20.82 6.34
CA GLY A 26 -14.54 -21.36 7.15
C GLY A 26 -13.15 -20.84 6.80
N LEU A 27 -13.05 -19.75 6.03
CA LEU A 27 -11.82 -18.95 5.91
C LEU A 27 -11.84 -17.74 6.85
N ILE A 28 -13.00 -17.34 7.40
CA ILE A 28 -13.16 -16.09 8.14
C ILE A 28 -13.24 -16.31 9.67
N GLY A 29 -12.39 -15.59 10.40
CA GLY A 29 -12.28 -15.61 11.86
C GLY A 29 -13.52 -15.03 12.55
N ALA A 30 -13.72 -15.39 13.82
CA ALA A 30 -14.86 -14.88 14.62
C ALA A 30 -14.75 -13.38 14.90
N ASP A 31 -13.51 -12.92 15.11
CA ASP A 31 -13.07 -11.56 15.40
C ASP A 31 -12.58 -10.82 14.15
N CYS A 32 -13.09 -11.20 12.97
CA CYS A 32 -12.71 -10.56 11.71
C CYS A 32 -12.97 -9.05 11.74
N VAL A 33 -11.97 -8.28 11.30
CA VAL A 33 -12.07 -6.84 11.06
C VAL A 33 -11.66 -6.56 9.62
N MET A 34 -12.47 -5.81 8.89
CA MET A 34 -12.17 -5.38 7.54
C MET A 34 -12.29 -3.87 7.41
N GLU A 35 -11.47 -3.30 6.53
CA GLU A 35 -11.63 -1.92 6.08
C GLU A 35 -11.63 -1.90 4.56
N ALA A 36 -12.74 -1.50 3.98
CA ALA A 36 -12.89 -1.33 2.54
C ALA A 36 -11.99 -0.20 2.02
N ILE A 37 -11.86 -0.12 0.70
CA ILE A 37 -11.15 1.00 0.04
C ILE A 37 -11.91 2.32 0.22
N GLN A 38 -13.24 2.27 0.34
CA GLN A 38 -14.16 3.42 0.28
C GLN A 38 -15.13 3.51 1.47
N PRO A 39 -15.58 4.73 1.84
CA PRO A 39 -15.09 6.03 1.36
C PRO A 39 -13.83 6.48 2.12
N ALA A 40 -12.97 7.26 1.47
CA ALA A 40 -11.92 8.04 2.11
C ALA A 40 -12.53 8.93 3.22
N PRO A 41 -11.80 9.20 4.31
CA PRO A 41 -10.36 8.96 4.50
C PRO A 41 -9.98 7.59 5.07
N ASP A 42 -10.94 6.84 5.63
CA ASP A 42 -10.68 5.63 6.41
C ASP A 42 -11.16 4.33 5.74
N GLY A 43 -12.12 4.42 4.83
CA GLY A 43 -12.87 3.28 4.33
C GLY A 43 -13.96 2.83 5.29
N THR A 44 -14.93 2.07 4.77
CA THR A 44 -15.97 1.44 5.59
C THR A 44 -15.36 0.31 6.42
N ARG A 45 -15.56 0.36 7.74
CA ARG A 45 -15.13 -0.68 8.67
C ARG A 45 -16.24 -1.71 8.89
N THR A 46 -15.90 -2.99 8.82
CA THR A 46 -16.80 -4.13 9.04
C THR A 46 -16.18 -5.06 10.08
N GLU A 47 -16.98 -5.49 11.06
CA GLU A 47 -16.49 -6.31 12.18
C GLU A 47 -17.41 -7.50 12.41
N GLY A 48 -16.80 -8.64 12.81
CA GLY A 48 -17.51 -9.88 13.04
C GLY A 48 -17.48 -10.81 11.83
N ARG A 49 -17.49 -12.13 12.10
CA ARG A 49 -17.45 -13.15 11.04
C ARG A 49 -18.55 -12.98 10.02
N ASP A 50 -19.79 -12.80 10.47
CA ASP A 50 -20.96 -12.90 9.62
C ASP A 50 -21.02 -11.70 8.66
N GLU A 51 -20.71 -10.51 9.17
CA GLU A 51 -20.64 -9.26 8.41
C GLU A 51 -19.46 -9.27 7.42
N CYS A 52 -18.26 -9.66 7.86
CA CYS A 52 -17.11 -9.83 6.96
C CYS A 52 -17.41 -10.84 5.83
N LEU A 53 -17.96 -12.01 6.20
CA LEU A 53 -18.27 -13.07 5.24
C LEU A 53 -19.35 -12.63 4.26
N ALA A 54 -20.40 -11.93 4.72
CA ALA A 54 -21.45 -11.41 3.86
C ALA A 54 -20.89 -10.42 2.82
N PHE A 55 -20.00 -9.51 3.23
CA PHE A 55 -19.33 -8.57 2.32
C PHE A 55 -18.55 -9.30 1.23
N TRP A 56 -17.67 -10.23 1.59
CA TRP A 56 -16.87 -10.94 0.58
C TRP A 56 -17.68 -11.88 -0.28
N ARG A 57 -18.74 -12.52 0.26
CA ARG A 57 -19.65 -13.34 -0.55
C ARG A 57 -20.36 -12.52 -1.61
N ALA A 58 -20.76 -11.29 -1.30
CA ALA A 58 -21.35 -10.39 -2.28
C ALA A 58 -20.38 -10.09 -3.43
N LEU A 59 -19.12 -9.77 -3.10
CA LEU A 59 -18.07 -9.53 -4.11
C LEU A 59 -17.74 -10.79 -4.93
N ALA A 60 -17.55 -11.94 -4.29
CA ALA A 60 -17.26 -13.19 -4.99
C ALA A 60 -18.44 -13.67 -5.86
N SER A 61 -19.67 -13.31 -5.54
CA SER A 61 -20.85 -13.68 -6.34
C SER A 61 -21.04 -12.80 -7.58
N ASP A 62 -20.46 -11.60 -7.59
CA ASP A 62 -20.60 -10.66 -8.69
C ASP A 62 -19.76 -11.09 -9.89
N ARG A 63 -20.43 -11.46 -10.99
CA ARG A 63 -19.80 -11.88 -12.24
C ARG A 63 -19.53 -10.74 -13.22
N GLY A 64 -19.93 -9.51 -12.87
CA GLY A 64 -19.62 -8.31 -13.65
C GLY A 64 -18.26 -7.71 -13.31
N THR A 65 -17.59 -8.24 -12.28
CA THR A 65 -16.33 -7.70 -11.76
C THR A 65 -15.34 -8.84 -11.55
N LEU A 66 -14.04 -8.58 -11.53
CA LEU A 66 -13.02 -9.62 -11.37
C LEU A 66 -11.85 -9.11 -10.54
N PHE A 67 -11.48 -9.84 -9.49
CA PHE A 67 -10.19 -9.67 -8.82
C PHE A 67 -9.15 -10.60 -9.45
N GLU A 68 -8.10 -10.00 -9.99
CA GLU A 68 -6.92 -10.69 -10.51
C GLU A 68 -5.75 -10.46 -9.55
N PRO A 69 -5.29 -11.49 -8.81
CA PRO A 69 -4.09 -11.39 -7.98
C PRO A 69 -2.84 -11.14 -8.84
N GLU A 70 -2.09 -10.09 -8.52
CA GLU A 70 -0.84 -9.75 -9.22
C GLU A 70 0.41 -10.26 -8.50
N ASP A 71 0.42 -10.15 -7.16
CA ASP A 71 1.54 -10.56 -6.31
C ASP A 71 1.03 -10.87 -4.90
N VAL A 72 1.60 -11.91 -4.29
CA VAL A 72 1.25 -12.33 -2.92
C VAL A 72 2.54 -12.55 -2.15
N SER A 73 2.75 -11.75 -1.11
CA SER A 73 3.84 -11.97 -0.14
C SER A 73 3.26 -12.42 1.19
N ILE A 74 3.92 -13.40 1.83
CA ILE A 74 3.48 -14.00 3.08
C ILE A 74 4.67 -14.07 4.03
N ASP A 75 4.45 -13.67 5.27
CA ASP A 75 5.39 -13.85 6.38
C ASP A 75 4.63 -14.15 7.68
N GLY A 76 4.82 -15.36 8.21
CA GLY A 76 4.09 -15.84 9.38
C GLY A 76 2.57 -15.73 9.21
N GLU A 77 1.93 -14.95 10.08
CA GLU A 77 0.48 -14.69 10.10
C GLU A 77 0.05 -13.58 9.13
N ARG A 78 0.96 -12.93 8.41
CA ARG A 78 0.65 -11.78 7.55
C ARG A 78 0.75 -12.13 6.08
N ALA A 79 -0.14 -11.55 5.29
CA ALA A 79 -0.09 -11.61 3.84
C ALA A 79 -0.39 -10.23 3.24
N THR A 80 0.33 -9.87 2.19
CA THR A 80 0.05 -8.69 1.37
C THR A 80 -0.33 -9.17 -0.03
N ILE A 81 -1.56 -8.90 -0.43
CA ILE A 81 -2.11 -9.30 -1.73
C ILE A 81 -2.22 -8.04 -2.58
N ARG A 82 -1.42 -7.94 -3.63
CA ARG A 82 -1.67 -6.97 -4.70
C ARG A 82 -2.61 -7.57 -5.72
N TRP A 83 -3.52 -6.75 -6.20
CA TRP A 83 -4.56 -7.19 -7.12
C TRP A 83 -4.89 -6.09 -8.12
N ARG A 84 -5.47 -6.50 -9.24
CA ARG A 84 -6.23 -5.65 -10.15
C ARG A 84 -7.69 -6.02 -10.04
N TYR A 85 -8.54 -5.03 -9.84
CA TYR A 85 -9.99 -5.18 -9.84
C TYR A 85 -10.52 -4.63 -11.16
N HIS A 86 -11.15 -5.49 -11.95
CA HIS A 86 -11.83 -5.12 -13.19
C HIS A 86 -13.31 -4.93 -12.93
N PHE A 87 -13.90 -3.85 -13.44
CA PHE A 87 -15.32 -3.52 -13.30
C PHE A 87 -16.00 -3.26 -14.66
N GLY A 88 -15.32 -3.65 -15.74
CA GLY A 88 -15.76 -3.56 -17.12
C GLY A 88 -14.66 -4.08 -18.07
N ASP A 89 -14.95 -4.08 -19.37
CA ASP A 89 -14.04 -4.59 -20.41
C ASP A 89 -13.13 -3.51 -21.02
N GLY A 90 -13.35 -2.24 -20.66
CA GLY A 90 -12.58 -1.10 -21.16
C GLY A 90 -11.17 -1.04 -20.59
N PRO A 91 -10.21 -0.43 -21.31
CA PRO A 91 -8.81 -0.34 -20.86
C PRO A 91 -8.63 0.48 -19.57
N GLY A 92 -9.60 1.33 -19.21
CA GLY A 92 -9.65 2.07 -17.96
C GLY A 92 -10.61 1.49 -16.92
N ASP A 93 -11.31 0.40 -17.24
CA ASP A 93 -12.33 -0.20 -16.36
C ASP A 93 -11.71 -1.15 -15.33
N SER A 94 -10.58 -0.72 -14.77
CA SER A 94 -9.90 -1.44 -13.71
C SER A 94 -9.26 -0.48 -12.73
N VAL A 95 -8.88 -1.00 -11.57
CA VAL A 95 -8.05 -0.28 -10.60
C VAL A 95 -7.14 -1.27 -9.91
N ARG A 96 -5.88 -0.89 -9.69
CA ARG A 96 -4.96 -1.69 -8.88
C ARG A 96 -5.14 -1.37 -7.41
N GLY A 97 -4.92 -2.36 -6.57
CA GLY A 97 -4.96 -2.19 -5.13
C GLY A 97 -4.14 -3.21 -4.38
N VAL A 98 -4.24 -3.11 -3.07
CA VAL A 98 -3.56 -3.98 -2.13
C VAL A 98 -4.48 -4.27 -0.95
N THR A 99 -4.43 -5.51 -0.45
CA THR A 99 -5.05 -5.89 0.81
C THR A 99 -3.99 -6.44 1.75
N LEU A 100 -3.90 -5.84 2.94
CA LEU A 100 -3.09 -6.34 4.04
C LEU A 100 -3.96 -7.30 4.85
N VAL A 101 -3.55 -8.56 4.97
CA VAL A 101 -4.34 -9.61 5.60
C VAL A 101 -3.59 -10.19 6.79
N ARG A 102 -4.29 -10.38 7.91
CA ARG A 102 -3.80 -11.20 9.03
C ARG A 102 -4.58 -12.49 9.13
N VAL A 103 -3.87 -13.60 9.18
CA VAL A 103 -4.39 -14.96 9.33
C VAL A 103 -3.93 -15.52 10.67
N ARG A 104 -4.89 -15.93 11.51
CA ARG A 104 -4.63 -16.62 12.78
C ARG A 104 -5.37 -17.95 12.76
N ASP A 105 -4.68 -19.02 13.14
CA ASP A 105 -5.25 -20.37 13.16
C ASP A 105 -5.93 -20.76 11.84
N GLY A 106 -5.34 -20.35 10.72
CA GLY A 106 -5.85 -20.66 9.37
C GLY A 106 -7.11 -19.88 8.97
N LEU A 107 -7.50 -18.86 9.76
CA LEU A 107 -8.65 -17.99 9.53
C LEU A 107 -8.20 -16.52 9.37
N ILE A 108 -8.79 -15.81 8.42
CA ILE A 108 -8.59 -14.37 8.22
C ILE A 108 -9.28 -13.63 9.36
N VAL A 109 -8.50 -12.88 10.14
CA VAL A 109 -8.97 -12.07 11.28
C VAL A 109 -8.85 -10.57 11.01
N GLU A 110 -8.12 -10.17 9.97
CA GLU A 110 -7.99 -8.76 9.56
C GLU A 110 -7.79 -8.67 8.05
N ALA A 111 -8.45 -7.70 7.39
CA ALA A 111 -8.16 -7.35 6.00
C ALA A 111 -8.34 -5.84 5.74
N LEU A 112 -7.24 -5.15 5.44
CA LEU A 112 -7.21 -3.70 5.20
C LEU A 112 -6.95 -3.44 3.72
N ALA A 113 -7.94 -2.97 2.98
CA ALA A 113 -7.84 -2.72 1.55
C ALA A 113 -7.51 -1.25 1.22
N TYR A 114 -6.67 -1.04 0.23
CA TYR A 114 -6.29 0.26 -0.33
C TYR A 114 -6.23 0.13 -1.86
N SER A 115 -6.40 1.22 -2.61
CA SER A 115 -6.34 1.21 -4.07
C SER A 115 -5.50 2.36 -4.62
N LYS A 116 -5.23 2.32 -5.92
CA LYS A 116 -4.91 3.53 -6.66
C LYS A 116 -6.11 4.47 -6.62
N THR A 117 -5.83 5.76 -6.53
CA THR A 117 -6.84 6.83 -6.51
C THR A 117 -6.84 7.57 -7.84
N GLY A 118 -8.00 7.95 -8.34
CA GLY A 118 -8.21 8.85 -9.49
C GLY A 118 -9.35 9.83 -9.18
N ASP A 119 -9.47 10.92 -9.95
CA ASP A 119 -10.27 12.12 -9.60
C ASP A 119 -11.65 11.89 -8.96
N VAL A 120 -11.69 12.14 -7.64
CA VAL A 120 -12.70 12.99 -6.97
C VAL A 120 -11.89 14.22 -6.47
N PRO A 121 -12.33 15.47 -6.70
CA PRO A 121 -11.41 16.58 -6.99
C PRO A 121 -10.62 17.08 -5.79
N LEU A 122 -9.29 17.21 -5.90
CA LEU A 122 -8.45 18.05 -5.01
C LEU A 122 -7.30 18.72 -5.78
N ALA A 123 -6.86 19.86 -5.26
CA ALA A 123 -6.49 21.04 -6.03
C ALA A 123 -5.03 21.17 -6.52
N ALA A 124 -4.94 21.80 -7.69
CA ALA A 124 -3.88 22.65 -8.27
C ALA A 124 -2.48 22.07 -8.50
N GLU A 125 -2.23 21.73 -9.76
CA GLU A 125 -0.89 21.81 -10.36
C GLU A 125 -0.37 23.26 -10.37
N THR A 126 0.91 23.45 -10.05
CA THR A 126 1.78 24.41 -10.76
C THR A 126 3.22 23.93 -10.75
N GLY A 127 3.83 23.87 -11.94
CA GLY A 127 5.20 23.43 -12.14
C GLY A 127 6.26 24.50 -11.88
N GLY A 128 7.49 24.04 -11.68
CA GLY A 128 8.72 24.83 -11.70
C GLY A 128 9.96 23.91 -11.68
N PRO A 129 11.03 24.19 -12.45
CA PRO A 129 12.20 23.31 -12.51
C PRO A 129 13.23 23.70 -11.45
N GLY A 130 13.81 22.72 -10.77
CA GLY A 130 14.92 22.93 -9.83
C GLY A 130 15.77 21.68 -9.72
N GLY A 131 16.87 21.63 -10.46
CA GLY A 131 17.89 20.61 -10.29
C GLY A 131 18.74 20.90 -9.06
N VAL A 132 19.18 19.85 -8.38
CA VAL A 132 20.24 19.93 -7.35
C VAL A 132 21.25 18.82 -7.60
N ASP A 133 22.50 19.22 -7.82
CA ASP A 133 23.68 18.37 -7.73
C ASP A 133 24.05 18.22 -6.25
N GLY A 134 24.19 16.98 -5.77
CA GLY A 134 24.62 16.66 -4.42
C GLY A 134 25.54 15.45 -4.42
N ALA A 135 26.84 15.69 -4.21
CA ALA A 135 27.86 14.65 -4.12
C ALA A 135 27.73 13.85 -2.82
N ALA A 136 27.72 12.52 -2.95
CA ALA A 136 27.70 11.58 -1.83
C ALA A 136 29.03 11.60 -1.05
N ALA A 137 28.96 11.77 0.27
CA ALA A 137 30.09 11.54 1.18
C ALA A 137 29.96 10.13 1.78
N GLY A 138 30.76 9.20 1.25
CA GLY A 138 30.82 7.82 1.73
C GLY A 138 31.57 7.69 3.05
N GLY A 139 30.87 7.19 4.07
CA GLY A 139 31.46 6.57 5.26
C GLY A 139 31.15 5.07 5.25
N ALA A 140 32.16 4.24 5.49
CA ALA A 140 32.03 2.78 5.56
C ALA A 140 31.25 2.36 6.83
N ALA A 141 29.94 2.43 6.76
CA ALA A 141 29.02 1.74 7.66
C ALA A 141 28.50 0.47 6.96
N GLY A 142 28.20 -0.57 7.74
CA GLY A 142 27.57 -1.77 7.19
C GLY A 142 26.29 -1.46 6.39
N VAL A 143 25.91 -2.37 5.50
CA VAL A 143 24.67 -2.23 4.72
C VAL A 143 23.48 -2.07 5.67
N ARG A 144 22.72 -0.98 5.52
CA ARG A 144 21.51 -0.72 6.34
C ARG A 144 20.50 -1.84 6.18
N THR A 145 19.86 -2.23 7.26
CA THR A 145 18.70 -3.12 7.27
C THR A 145 17.46 -2.42 6.71
N THR A 146 16.45 -3.19 6.32
CA THR A 146 15.14 -2.68 5.88
C THR A 146 14.49 -1.78 6.94
N ARG A 147 14.61 -2.13 8.23
CA ARG A 147 14.08 -1.32 9.33
C ARG A 147 14.79 0.02 9.46
N GLU A 148 16.13 0.02 9.42
CA GLU A 148 16.91 1.27 9.49
C GLU A 148 16.64 2.21 8.31
N VAL A 149 16.45 1.65 7.10
CA VAL A 149 16.05 2.42 5.92
C VAL A 149 14.66 3.02 6.12
N LEU A 150 13.69 2.24 6.60
CA LEU A 150 12.33 2.69 6.82
C LEU A 150 12.23 3.77 7.91
N ASP A 151 12.95 3.61 9.02
CA ASP A 151 12.93 4.56 10.12
C ASP A 151 13.48 5.92 9.68
N ARG A 152 14.59 5.92 8.93
CA ARG A 152 15.17 7.15 8.36
C ARG A 152 14.30 7.76 7.26
N TYR A 153 13.66 6.93 6.44
CA TYR A 153 12.67 7.39 5.46
C TYR A 153 11.53 8.11 6.16
N ASN A 154 10.89 7.51 7.17
CA ASN A 154 9.81 8.11 7.94
C ASN A 154 10.24 9.40 8.67
N GLU A 155 11.48 9.44 9.18
CA GLU A 155 12.04 10.61 9.81
C GLU A 155 12.13 11.82 8.87
N ALA A 156 12.46 11.61 7.58
CA ALA A 156 12.51 12.67 6.57
C ALA A 156 11.18 13.43 6.46
N PHE A 157 10.06 12.70 6.41
CA PHE A 157 8.72 13.32 6.33
C PHE A 157 8.31 13.95 7.66
N ARG A 158 8.60 13.30 8.78
CA ARG A 158 8.24 13.81 10.11
C ARG A 158 8.94 15.13 10.45
N LEU A 159 10.19 15.30 10.00
CA LEU A 159 11.00 16.48 10.29
C LEU A 159 10.93 17.54 9.19
N HIS A 160 10.30 17.25 8.07
CA HIS A 160 10.41 18.03 6.84
C HIS A 160 11.85 18.23 6.33
N GLU A 161 12.65 17.17 6.45
CA GLU A 161 14.09 17.17 6.13
C GLU A 161 14.37 16.25 4.92
N PRO A 162 14.11 16.72 3.68
CA PRO A 162 14.28 15.90 2.47
C PRO A 162 15.72 15.44 2.25
N GLY A 163 16.72 16.13 2.81
CA GLY A 163 18.12 15.72 2.77
C GLY A 163 18.40 14.35 3.42
N LEU A 164 17.50 13.86 4.28
CA LEU A 164 17.63 12.51 4.86
C LEU A 164 17.42 11.39 3.82
N LEU A 165 16.81 11.70 2.67
CA LEU A 165 16.48 10.76 1.60
C LEU A 165 17.61 10.52 0.61
N THR A 166 18.56 11.45 0.47
CA THR A 166 19.57 11.43 -0.62
C THR A 166 20.34 10.12 -0.70
N ASP A 167 20.80 9.58 0.43
CA ASP A 167 21.56 8.32 0.47
C ASP A 167 20.70 7.07 0.70
N LEU A 168 19.37 7.23 0.78
CA LEU A 168 18.40 6.14 0.97
C LEU A 168 17.85 5.60 -0.33
N ILE A 169 17.92 6.36 -1.42
CA ILE A 169 17.29 6.02 -2.70
C ILE A 169 18.34 5.42 -3.62
N ALA A 170 18.04 4.27 -4.23
CA ALA A 170 18.92 3.66 -5.21
C ALA A 170 18.85 4.37 -6.57
N ASP A 171 19.94 4.34 -7.33
CA ASP A 171 20.00 4.95 -8.67
C ASP A 171 18.97 4.35 -9.64
N ASP A 172 18.59 3.09 -9.43
CA ASP A 172 17.59 2.37 -10.22
C ASP A 172 16.20 2.32 -9.55
N CYS A 173 15.93 3.21 -8.60
CA CYS A 173 14.65 3.28 -7.91
C CYS A 173 13.47 3.45 -8.88
N VAL A 174 12.36 2.78 -8.59
CA VAL A 174 11.06 3.03 -9.23
C VAL A 174 10.00 3.34 -8.17
N ILE A 175 9.29 4.46 -8.33
CA ILE A 175 8.06 4.76 -7.57
C ILE A 175 6.87 4.57 -8.47
N GLU A 176 5.86 3.85 -7.99
CA GLU A 176 4.50 3.83 -8.52
C GLU A 176 3.62 4.64 -7.55
N ASP A 177 3.30 5.88 -7.93
CA ASP A 177 2.50 6.79 -7.11
C ASP A 177 1.11 6.20 -6.80
N SER A 178 0.45 6.70 -5.77
CA SER A 178 -0.91 6.28 -5.42
C SER A 178 -1.97 6.66 -6.46
N GLY A 179 -1.69 7.58 -7.38
CA GLY A 179 -2.61 7.96 -8.45
C GLY A 179 -1.91 8.50 -9.70
N PRO A 180 -2.65 8.74 -10.79
CA PRO A 180 -4.08 8.44 -10.94
C PRO A 180 -4.34 6.93 -11.17
N ALA A 181 -5.53 6.45 -10.82
CA ALA A 181 -6.02 5.15 -11.25
C ALA A 181 -6.03 5.06 -12.80
N PRO A 182 -5.84 3.87 -13.40
CA PRO A 182 -5.83 2.55 -12.76
C PRO A 182 -4.50 2.17 -12.09
N ASP A 183 -3.38 2.76 -12.53
CA ASP A 183 -2.04 2.21 -12.28
C ASP A 183 -1.12 3.08 -11.41
N GLY A 184 -1.39 4.38 -11.29
CA GLY A 184 -0.48 5.34 -10.71
C GLY A 184 0.59 5.83 -11.69
N VAL A 185 1.22 6.97 -11.38
CA VAL A 185 2.38 7.45 -12.15
C VAL A 185 3.63 6.65 -11.80
N ASN A 186 4.30 6.10 -12.82
CA ASN A 186 5.62 5.49 -12.68
C ASN A 186 6.74 6.54 -12.81
N ARG A 187 7.56 6.67 -11.77
CA ARG A 187 8.75 7.52 -11.73
C ARG A 187 9.97 6.62 -11.69
N VAL A 188 10.83 6.71 -12.69
CA VAL A 188 11.94 5.78 -12.90
C VAL A 188 13.27 6.51 -12.74
N GLY A 189 14.18 5.90 -11.98
CA GLY A 189 15.51 6.40 -11.68
C GLY A 189 15.57 7.14 -10.34
N GLY A 190 16.70 7.00 -9.64
CA GLY A 190 16.93 7.56 -8.32
C GLY A 190 16.69 9.06 -8.24
N ALA A 191 17.05 9.81 -9.27
CA ALA A 191 16.80 11.25 -9.34
C ALA A 191 15.29 11.59 -9.37
N ALA A 192 14.48 10.84 -10.13
CA ALA A 192 13.04 11.05 -10.21
C ALA A 192 12.34 10.65 -8.89
N CYS A 193 12.79 9.54 -8.28
CA CYS A 193 12.32 9.13 -6.96
C CYS A 193 12.64 10.17 -5.88
N LEU A 194 13.91 10.64 -5.84
CA LEU A 194 14.38 11.62 -4.87
C LEU A 194 13.63 12.93 -5.01
N ALA A 195 13.44 13.42 -6.24
CA ALA A 195 12.69 14.65 -6.50
C ALA A 195 11.27 14.56 -5.93
N ARG A 196 10.55 13.46 -6.20
CA ARG A 196 9.17 13.28 -5.73
C ARG A 196 9.06 13.24 -4.21
N TRP A 197 9.89 12.44 -3.55
CA TRP A 197 9.82 12.38 -2.08
C TRP A 197 10.40 13.62 -1.42
N SER A 198 11.34 14.32 -2.04
CA SER A 198 11.86 15.58 -1.50
C SER A 198 10.80 16.68 -1.51
N GLU A 199 9.97 16.73 -2.56
CA GLU A 199 8.81 17.62 -2.64
C GLU A 199 7.84 17.35 -1.46
N LEU A 200 7.44 16.10 -1.27
CA LEU A 200 6.50 15.71 -0.22
C LEU A 200 7.06 15.88 1.19
N ALA A 201 8.31 15.48 1.42
CA ALA A 201 8.95 15.62 2.72
C ALA A 201 9.17 17.10 3.04
N GLY A 202 9.58 17.91 2.08
CA GLY A 202 9.84 19.33 2.28
C GLY A 202 8.60 20.21 2.44
N ASP A 203 7.40 19.70 2.20
CA ASP A 203 6.16 20.48 2.29
C ASP A 203 5.65 20.59 3.74
N PRO A 204 5.76 21.77 4.40
CA PRO A 204 5.33 21.95 5.78
C PRO A 204 3.80 21.93 5.95
N ALA A 205 3.01 21.96 4.87
CA ALA A 205 1.56 21.83 4.94
C ALA A 205 1.11 20.37 5.14
N LEU A 206 2.00 19.39 4.92
CA LEU A 206 1.68 17.97 4.96
C LEU A 206 2.13 17.31 6.27
N THR A 207 1.20 16.76 7.04
CA THR A 207 1.55 15.94 8.22
C THR A 207 1.44 14.46 7.88
N PHE A 208 2.58 13.78 7.78
CA PHE A 208 2.67 12.32 7.66
C PHE A 208 2.78 11.67 9.05
N THR A 209 1.94 10.68 9.31
CA THR A 209 1.95 9.88 10.54
C THR A 209 2.14 8.41 10.18
N PRO A 210 3.33 7.82 10.37
CA PRO A 210 3.54 6.39 10.14
C PRO A 210 2.74 5.56 11.15
N GLU A 211 2.05 4.53 10.67
CA GLU A 211 1.44 3.48 11.50
C GLU A 211 2.45 2.32 11.67
N PRO A 212 2.19 1.32 12.54
CA PRO A 212 3.09 0.18 12.68
C PRO A 212 3.34 -0.53 11.35
N ALA A 213 4.62 -0.69 10.99
CA ALA A 213 5.03 -1.32 9.75
C ALA A 213 5.48 -2.75 9.93
N ASP A 214 5.10 -3.59 8.98
CA ASP A 214 5.58 -4.96 8.86
C ASP A 214 6.81 -5.00 7.95
N VAL A 215 7.86 -5.70 8.40
CA VAL A 215 9.12 -5.81 7.67
C VAL A 215 9.44 -7.28 7.45
N HIS A 216 9.51 -7.68 6.19
CA HIS A 216 9.68 -9.06 5.75
C HIS A 216 10.84 -9.14 4.78
N GLY A 217 12.03 -9.45 5.29
CA GLY A 217 13.25 -9.45 4.49
C GLY A 217 13.52 -8.09 3.85
N ASP A 218 13.42 -8.02 2.53
CA ASP A 218 13.62 -6.81 1.73
C ASP A 218 12.36 -5.93 1.58
N LEU A 219 11.18 -6.41 2.00
CA LEU A 219 9.91 -5.69 1.88
C LEU A 219 9.54 -4.99 3.19
N ALA A 220 9.23 -3.69 3.13
CA ALA A 220 8.55 -2.95 4.17
C ALA A 220 7.11 -2.61 3.72
N VAL A 221 6.14 -3.00 4.53
CA VAL A 221 4.72 -2.62 4.39
C VAL A 221 4.44 -1.54 5.43
N GLN A 222 4.31 -0.30 4.99
CA GLN A 222 4.19 0.88 5.85
C GLN A 222 2.83 1.55 5.65
N PRO A 223 1.82 1.25 6.49
CA PRO A 223 0.60 2.05 6.53
C PRO A 223 0.89 3.42 7.15
N TRP A 224 0.13 4.44 6.76
CA TRP A 224 0.35 5.81 7.19
C TRP A 224 -0.95 6.62 7.09
N GLY A 225 -1.01 7.71 7.86
CA GLY A 225 -1.96 8.81 7.67
C GLY A 225 -1.26 10.03 7.08
N LEU A 226 -1.90 10.69 6.12
CA LEU A 226 -1.50 11.99 5.59
C LEU A 226 -2.61 12.99 5.91
N ARG A 227 -2.25 14.19 6.36
CA ARG A 227 -3.16 15.31 6.59
C ARG A 227 -2.60 16.57 5.94
N TRP A 228 -3.45 17.38 5.31
CA TRP A 228 -3.09 18.66 4.67
C TRP A 228 -3.91 19.85 5.19
N GLY A 229 -4.75 19.62 6.21
CA GLY A 229 -5.60 20.64 6.83
C GLY A 229 -6.29 20.16 8.10
N ASP A 230 -7.06 21.06 8.71
CA ASP A 230 -7.74 20.82 9.99
C ASP A 230 -9.13 20.18 9.80
N GLY A 231 -9.66 20.17 8.57
CA GLY A 231 -10.93 19.53 8.26
C GLY A 231 -10.92 18.03 8.50
N GLU A 232 -12.10 17.46 8.73
CA GLU A 232 -12.27 16.01 8.92
C GLU A 232 -11.87 15.21 7.67
N GLN A 233 -12.08 15.82 6.50
CA GLN A 233 -11.78 15.27 5.17
C GLN A 233 -10.41 15.72 4.63
N ASP A 234 -9.68 16.58 5.35
CA ASP A 234 -8.36 17.05 4.93
C ASP A 234 -7.25 16.04 5.28
N ARG A 235 -7.55 14.76 5.11
CA ARG A 235 -6.67 13.64 5.43
C ARG A 235 -6.99 12.43 4.57
N VAL A 236 -6.06 11.49 4.51
CA VAL A 236 -6.26 10.18 3.92
C VAL A 236 -5.36 9.15 4.59
N ARG A 237 -5.82 7.90 4.71
CA ARG A 237 -4.97 6.77 5.07
C ARG A 237 -4.42 6.10 3.82
N GLY A 238 -3.19 5.62 3.89
CA GLY A 238 -2.55 4.91 2.81
C GLY A 238 -1.53 3.90 3.28
N VAL A 239 -0.89 3.25 2.32
CA VAL A 239 0.16 2.28 2.54
C VAL A 239 1.20 2.37 1.43
N ASN A 240 2.47 2.26 1.82
CA ASN A 240 3.57 2.06 0.90
C ASN A 240 4.13 0.65 1.04
N LEU A 241 4.33 -0.01 -0.10
CA LEU A 241 5.12 -1.23 -0.21
C LEU A 241 6.51 -0.82 -0.71
N LEU A 242 7.53 -0.84 0.14
CA LEU A 242 8.90 -0.47 -0.21
C LEU A 242 9.80 -1.70 -0.29
N ARG A 243 10.53 -1.89 -1.40
CA ARG A 243 11.60 -2.89 -1.48
C ARG A 243 12.97 -2.24 -1.28
N ILE A 244 13.77 -2.86 -0.43
CA ILE A 244 15.08 -2.40 0.00
C ILE A 244 16.13 -3.40 -0.44
N ARG A 245 17.14 -2.95 -1.21
CA ARG A 245 18.28 -3.77 -1.63
C ARG A 245 19.56 -3.01 -1.39
N GLY A 246 20.54 -3.66 -0.75
CA GLY A 246 21.81 -3.01 -0.44
C GLY A 246 21.67 -1.77 0.46
N GLY A 247 20.67 -1.76 1.35
CA GLY A 247 20.43 -0.65 2.28
C GLY A 247 19.88 0.62 1.62
N ARG A 248 19.27 0.49 0.44
CA ARG A 248 18.60 1.56 -0.31
C ARG A 248 17.26 1.09 -0.88
N ILE A 249 16.32 2.01 -1.02
CA ILE A 249 15.00 1.79 -1.61
C ILE A 249 15.18 1.67 -3.13
N VAL A 250 14.77 0.54 -3.68
CA VAL A 250 14.79 0.25 -5.13
C VAL A 250 13.41 0.28 -5.76
N GLU A 251 12.37 0.15 -4.94
CA GLU A 251 10.99 0.16 -5.42
C GLU A 251 10.08 0.70 -4.31
N ALA A 252 9.09 1.50 -4.67
CA ALA A 252 7.98 1.83 -3.80
C ALA A 252 6.66 1.88 -4.56
N ARG A 253 5.60 1.29 -4.00
CA ARG A 253 4.24 1.39 -4.53
C ARG A 253 3.32 1.98 -3.46
N GLY A 254 2.72 3.12 -3.77
CA GLY A 254 1.76 3.78 -2.89
C GLY A 254 0.31 3.38 -3.21
N TYR A 255 -0.52 3.24 -2.19
CA TYR A 255 -1.97 3.03 -2.28
C TYR A 255 -2.67 3.83 -1.18
N VAL A 256 -3.93 4.20 -1.38
CA VAL A 256 -4.71 5.02 -0.44
C VAL A 256 -6.15 4.51 -0.29
N LYS A 257 -6.84 4.99 0.74
CA LYS A 257 -8.31 4.95 0.78
C LYS A 257 -8.85 5.90 -0.29
N ALA A 258 -9.89 5.47 -1.00
CA ALA A 258 -10.46 6.13 -2.18
C ALA A 258 -11.95 6.45 -2.00
#